data_AF-A0A318D5P0-F1
#
_entry.id   AF-A0A318D5P0-F1
#
_cell.length_a   1.000
_cell.length_b   1.000
_cell.length_c   1.000
_cell.angle_alpha   90.00
_cell.angle_beta   90.00
_cell.angle_gamma   90.00
#
_symmetry.space_group_name_H-M   'P 1'
#
loop_
_entity.id
_entity.type
_entity.pdbx_description
1 polymer ?
#
loop_
_entity_poly.entity_id
_entity_poly.type
_entity_poly.pdbx_seq_one_letter_code
_entity_poly.pdbx_strand_id
1 'polypeptide(L)'
;MNTTNLFSELLVVGAGGVAWYTLLFIAIFGPEPILYILAGSSFIFIGISIIFTYFMGVLLDRAYVQLWRKMDEHFRRKEYPCLNNYNIAQALIAEKCKESSNELLNFYRSRIRILRGSMVNFFLIAIFGAWAANDSIGVATFICISALLISSTCFLGFKDLSQKLYKKTSILERELSSS
;
A
#
# COMPACT_ATOMS: atom_id res chain seq x y z
N MET A 1 4.39 14.53 8.79
CA MET A 1 3.13 13.88 8.34
C MET A 1 2.13 13.93 9.47
N ASN A 2 0.87 14.28 9.20
CA ASN A 2 -0.19 14.14 10.19
C ASN A 2 -0.41 12.66 10.52
N THR A 3 -0.49 12.33 11.80
CA THR A 3 -0.71 10.97 12.33
C THR A 3 -1.97 10.32 11.78
N THR A 4 -3.01 11.13 11.51
CA THR A 4 -4.26 10.71 10.87
C THR A 4 -4.06 10.11 9.48
N ASN A 5 -3.12 10.65 8.68
CA ASN A 5 -2.85 10.13 7.34
C ASN A 5 -2.16 8.77 7.39
N LEU A 6 -1.20 8.61 8.31
CA LEU A 6 -0.56 7.32 8.53
C LEU A 6 -1.58 6.25 8.95
N PHE A 7 -2.51 6.62 9.84
CA PHE A 7 -3.56 5.72 10.29
C PHE A 7 -4.50 5.30 9.15
N SER A 8 -4.99 6.25 8.35
CA SER A 8 -5.87 5.95 7.23
C SER A 8 -5.17 5.12 6.13
N GLU A 9 -3.89 5.40 5.86
CA GLU A 9 -3.08 4.60 4.93
C GLU A 9 -2.98 3.13 5.37
N LEU A 10 -2.68 2.89 6.65
CA LEU A 10 -2.59 1.55 7.21
C LEU A 10 -3.93 0.83 7.20
N LEU A 11 -5.03 1.54 7.47
CA LEU A 11 -6.38 0.97 7.36
C LEU A 11 -6.70 0.55 5.93
N VAL A 12 -6.34 1.34 4.92
CA VAL A 12 -6.58 0.98 3.51
C VAL A 12 -5.80 -0.28 3.13
N VAL A 13 -4.52 -0.35 3.48
CA VAL A 13 -3.68 -1.53 3.23
C VAL A 13 -4.20 -2.74 3.99
N GLY A 14 -4.59 -2.55 5.25
CA GLY A 14 -5.16 -3.58 6.11
C GLY A 14 -6.51 -4.10 5.62
N ALA A 15 -7.39 -3.22 5.12
CA ALA A 15 -8.70 -3.60 4.59
C ALA A 15 -8.55 -4.48 3.34
N GLY A 16 -7.62 -4.13 2.43
CA GLY A 16 -7.26 -5.00 1.32
C GLY A 16 -6.73 -6.35 1.80
N GLY A 17 -5.92 -6.33 2.87
CA GLY A 17 -5.43 -7.51 3.59
C GLY A 17 -6.55 -8.45 4.04
N VAL A 18 -7.44 -7.92 4.86
CA VAL A 18 -8.60 -8.64 5.40
C VAL A 18 -9.49 -9.16 4.27
N ALA A 19 -9.66 -8.40 3.18
CA ALA A 19 -10.47 -8.81 2.04
C ALA A 19 -9.93 -10.11 1.40
N TRP A 20 -8.64 -10.17 1.05
CA TRP A 20 -8.10 -11.38 0.42
C TRP A 20 -7.97 -12.55 1.41
N TYR A 21 -7.72 -12.30 2.70
CA TYR A 21 -7.75 -13.35 3.72
C TYR A 21 -9.16 -13.93 3.89
N THR A 22 -10.18 -13.08 3.86
CA THR A 22 -11.59 -13.53 3.90
C THR A 22 -11.92 -14.36 2.67
N LEU A 23 -11.50 -13.92 1.48
CA LEU A 23 -11.69 -14.69 0.24
C LEU A 23 -10.97 -16.04 0.29
N LEU A 24 -9.75 -16.08 0.81
CA LEU A 24 -9.01 -17.33 1.02
C LEU A 24 -9.77 -18.26 1.99
N PHE A 25 -10.31 -17.71 3.08
CA PHE A 25 -11.09 -18.47 4.04
C PHE A 25 -12.37 -19.04 3.41
N ILE A 26 -13.09 -18.24 2.61
CA ILE A 26 -14.26 -18.70 1.83
C ILE A 26 -13.84 -19.81 0.86
N ALA A 27 -12.71 -19.66 0.17
CA ALA A 27 -12.25 -20.66 -0.79
C ALA A 27 -11.94 -22.02 -0.13
N ILE A 28 -11.52 -22.04 1.14
CA ILE A 28 -11.18 -23.26 1.87
C ILE A 28 -12.39 -23.87 2.59
N PHE A 29 -13.19 -23.07 3.29
CA PHE A 29 -14.25 -23.54 4.18
C PHE A 29 -15.67 -23.33 3.62
N GLY A 30 -15.80 -22.66 2.49
CA GLY A 30 -17.07 -22.20 1.95
C GLY A 30 -17.60 -20.91 2.62
N PRO A 31 -18.72 -20.36 2.14
CA PRO A 31 -19.28 -19.10 2.64
C PRO A 31 -20.04 -19.24 3.97
N GLU A 32 -20.51 -20.44 4.31
CA GLU A 32 -21.40 -20.70 5.45
C GLU A 32 -20.88 -20.15 6.79
N PRO A 33 -19.62 -20.40 7.21
CA PRO A 33 -19.15 -19.95 8.53
C PRO A 33 -19.15 -18.43 8.69
N ILE A 34 -18.90 -17.71 7.59
CA ILE A 34 -18.89 -16.24 7.59
C ILE A 34 -20.31 -15.68 7.73
N LEU A 35 -21.29 -16.32 7.08
CA LEU A 35 -22.70 -15.94 7.21
C LEU A 35 -23.20 -16.07 8.65
N TYR A 36 -22.80 -17.13 9.36
CA TYR A 36 -23.10 -17.30 10.79
C TYR A 36 -22.50 -16.19 11.66
N ILE A 37 -21.24 -15.81 11.40
CA ILE A 37 -20.58 -14.71 12.13
C ILE A 37 -21.28 -13.37 11.88
N LEU A 38 -21.69 -13.09 10.64
CA LEU A 38 -22.39 -11.87 10.26
C LEU A 38 -23.78 -11.79 10.92
N ALA A 39 -24.53 -12.90 10.94
CA ALA A 39 -25.87 -12.95 11.51
C ALA A 39 -25.89 -12.70 13.03
N GLY A 40 -24.83 -13.07 13.74
CA GLY A 40 -24.66 -12.83 15.18
C GLY A 40 -23.93 -11.53 15.55
N SER A 41 -23.59 -10.68 14.57
CA SER A 41 -22.69 -9.56 14.81
C SER A 41 -23.35 -8.41 15.58
N SER A 42 -22.74 -8.03 16.71
CA SER A 42 -23.10 -6.85 17.50
C SER A 42 -22.19 -5.67 17.17
N PHE A 43 -22.56 -4.45 17.60
CA PHE A 43 -21.75 -3.24 17.39
C PHE A 43 -20.29 -3.38 17.90
N ILE A 44 -20.07 -4.24 18.91
CA ILE A 44 -18.74 -4.55 19.46
C ILE A 44 -17.84 -5.24 18.43
N PHE A 45 -18.40 -6.12 17.58
CA PHE A 45 -17.65 -6.80 16.52
C PHE A 45 -17.11 -5.84 15.48
N ILE A 46 -17.82 -4.75 15.19
CA ILE A 46 -17.36 -3.71 14.26
C ILE A 46 -16.09 -3.05 14.82
N GLY A 47 -16.10 -2.68 16.10
CA GLY A 47 -14.94 -2.09 16.78
C GLY A 47 -13.71 -3.02 16.75
N ILE A 48 -13.91 -4.30 17.08
CA ILE A 48 -12.84 -5.31 17.05
C ILE A 48 -12.31 -5.51 15.62
N SER A 49 -13.20 -5.53 14.62
CA SER A 49 -12.82 -5.68 13.22
C SER A 49 -11.94 -4.52 12.73
N ILE A 50 -12.24 -3.28 13.14
CA ILE A 50 -11.41 -2.11 12.80
C ILE A 50 -10.01 -2.24 13.42
N ILE A 51 -9.92 -2.63 14.69
CA ILE A 51 -8.64 -2.83 15.38
C ILE A 51 -7.82 -3.92 14.67
N PHE A 52 -8.47 -5.04 14.33
CA PHE A 52 -7.83 -6.13 13.61
C PHE A 52 -7.35 -5.70 12.22
N THR A 53 -8.18 -4.93 11.50
CA THR A 53 -7.84 -4.37 10.18
C THR A 53 -6.61 -3.47 10.26
N TYR A 54 -6.55 -2.59 11.27
CA TYR A 54 -5.37 -1.75 11.50
C TYR A 54 -4.11 -2.58 11.78
N PHE A 55 -4.22 -3.57 12.68
CA PHE A 55 -3.11 -4.46 13.01
C PHE A 55 -2.59 -5.22 11.77
N MET A 56 -3.50 -5.77 10.97
CA MET A 56 -3.14 -6.40 9.70
C MET A 56 -2.48 -5.41 8.74
N GLY A 57 -2.97 -4.17 8.66
CA GLY A 57 -2.36 -3.11 7.87
C GLY A 57 -0.90 -2.85 8.25
N VAL A 58 -0.58 -2.81 9.55
CA VAL A 58 0.79 -2.64 10.04
C VAL A 58 1.69 -3.81 9.64
N LEU A 59 1.22 -5.05 9.81
CA LEU A 59 1.99 -6.24 9.45
C LEU A 59 2.25 -6.32 7.96
N LEU A 60 1.21 -6.11 7.16
CA LEU A 60 1.28 -6.18 5.70
C LEU A 60 2.14 -5.05 5.13
N ASP A 61 2.05 -3.82 5.65
CA ASP A 61 2.93 -2.74 5.19
C ASP A 61 4.41 -3.12 5.34
N ARG A 62 4.81 -3.69 6.49
CA ARG A 62 6.19 -4.17 6.70
C ARG A 62 6.59 -5.27 5.73
N ALA A 63 5.70 -6.23 5.48
CA ALA A 63 5.93 -7.30 4.51
C ALA A 63 6.11 -6.73 3.09
N TYR A 64 5.27 -5.77 2.70
CA TYR A 64 5.33 -5.14 1.38
C TYR A 64 6.56 -4.27 1.21
N VAL A 65 7.03 -3.56 2.26
CA VAL A 65 8.34 -2.87 2.21
C VAL A 65 9.44 -3.84 1.80
N GLN A 66 9.49 -5.02 2.41
CA GLN A 66 10.52 -6.02 2.12
C GLN A 66 10.39 -6.58 0.70
N LEU A 67 9.16 -6.88 0.27
CA LEU A 67 8.87 -7.40 -1.07
C LEU A 67 9.37 -6.46 -2.16
N TRP A 68 9.12 -5.16 -2.00
CA TRP A 68 9.44 -4.16 -3.01
C TRP A 68 10.80 -3.49 -2.82
N ARG A 69 11.57 -3.87 -1.80
CA ARG A 69 12.86 -3.26 -1.44
C ARG A 69 13.83 -3.19 -2.62
N LYS A 70 13.97 -4.29 -3.37
CA LYS A 70 14.90 -4.34 -4.52
C LYS A 70 14.51 -3.35 -5.63
N MET A 71 13.21 -3.19 -5.88
CA MET A 71 12.69 -2.29 -6.91
C MET A 71 12.82 -0.82 -6.50
N ASP A 72 12.54 -0.53 -5.22
CA ASP A 72 12.74 0.80 -4.66
C ASP A 72 14.23 1.20 -4.64
N GLU A 73 15.12 0.27 -4.27
CA GLU A 73 16.57 0.46 -4.38
C GLU A 73 17.01 0.75 -5.82
N HIS A 74 16.42 0.09 -6.81
CA HIS A 74 16.71 0.35 -8.22
C HIS A 74 16.33 1.77 -8.63
N PHE A 75 15.17 2.27 -8.20
CA PHE A 75 14.77 3.66 -8.49
C PHE A 75 15.62 4.68 -7.74
N ARG A 76 15.93 4.42 -6.47
CA ARG A 76 16.78 5.28 -5.64
C ARG A 76 18.17 5.43 -6.25
N ARG A 77 18.81 4.33 -6.66
CA ARG A 77 20.19 4.31 -7.18
C ARG A 77 20.42 5.19 -8.41
N LYS A 78 19.36 5.55 -9.15
CA LYS A 78 19.46 6.47 -10.29
C LYS A 78 19.83 7.90 -9.88
N GLU A 79 19.33 8.35 -8.73
CA GLU A 79 19.57 9.70 -8.21
C GLU A 79 20.55 9.68 -7.03
N TYR A 80 20.50 8.62 -6.20
CA TYR A 80 21.29 8.45 -4.98
C TYR A 80 21.95 7.07 -4.95
N PRO A 81 23.24 6.97 -5.32
CA PRO A 81 23.98 5.70 -5.33
C PRO A 81 24.08 5.07 -3.94
N CYS A 82 24.26 5.92 -2.92
CA CYS A 82 24.39 5.55 -1.52
C CYS A 82 23.14 5.94 -0.73
N LEU A 83 22.63 5.01 0.09
CA LEU A 83 21.49 5.27 0.98
C LEU A 83 21.79 6.39 1.99
N ASN A 84 23.05 6.49 2.45
CA ASN A 84 23.46 7.51 3.38
C ASN A 84 23.25 8.93 2.80
N ASN A 85 23.60 9.13 1.53
CA ASN A 85 23.43 10.42 0.84
C ASN A 85 21.95 10.80 0.77
N TYR A 86 21.07 9.84 0.50
CA TYR A 86 19.63 10.08 0.50
C TYR A 86 19.10 10.48 1.88
N ASN A 87 19.58 9.83 2.95
CA ASN A 87 19.17 10.18 4.32
C ASN A 87 19.66 11.59 4.72
N ILE A 88 20.87 11.96 4.33
CA ILE A 88 21.43 13.30 4.53
C ILE A 88 20.60 14.33 3.76
N ALA A 89 20.30 14.08 2.49
CA ALA A 89 19.44 14.95 1.68
C ALA A 89 18.07 15.16 2.32
N GLN A 90 17.47 14.09 2.84
CA GLN A 90 16.20 14.20 3.58
C GLN A 90 16.31 15.04 4.85
N ALA A 91 17.38 14.88 5.62
CA ALA A 91 17.60 15.67 6.83
C ALA A 91 17.75 17.16 6.49
N LEU A 92 18.53 17.49 5.46
CA LEU A 92 18.71 18.86 4.97
C LEU A 92 17.39 19.48 4.51
N ILE A 93 16.57 18.73 3.78
CA ILE A 93 15.25 19.20 3.32
C ILE A 93 14.31 19.40 4.52
N ALA A 94 14.33 18.51 5.50
CA ALA A 94 13.50 18.65 6.70
C ALA A 94 13.87 19.88 7.53
N GLU A 95 15.15 20.26 7.55
CA GLU A 95 15.66 21.40 8.31
C GLU A 95 15.48 22.74 7.59
N LYS A 96 15.80 22.80 6.28
CA LYS A 96 15.92 24.08 5.55
C LYS A 96 14.76 24.39 4.60
N CYS A 97 13.90 23.42 4.27
CA CYS A 97 12.89 23.62 3.23
C CYS A 97 11.59 24.24 3.78
N LYS A 98 10.92 25.06 2.96
CA LYS A 98 9.59 25.60 3.28
C LYS A 98 8.57 24.47 3.44
N GLU A 99 7.63 24.65 4.36
CA GLU A 99 6.61 23.68 4.76
C GLU A 99 5.90 23.03 3.55
N SER A 100 5.54 23.83 2.54
CA SER A 100 4.85 23.37 1.31
C SER A 100 5.65 22.36 0.47
N SER A 101 6.97 22.46 0.40
CA SER A 101 7.79 21.51 -0.35
C SER A 101 7.95 20.19 0.39
N ASN A 102 8.00 20.24 1.72
CA ASN A 102 8.03 19.07 2.59
C ASN A 102 6.67 18.33 2.56
N GLU A 103 5.56 19.07 2.50
CA GLU A 103 4.21 18.50 2.31
C GLU A 103 4.09 17.71 1.00
N LEU A 104 4.63 18.23 -0.11
CA LEU A 104 4.62 17.54 -1.39
C LEU A 104 5.40 16.21 -1.36
N LEU A 105 6.57 16.18 -0.70
CA LEU A 105 7.34 14.94 -0.52
C LEU A 105 6.60 13.94 0.37
N ASN A 106 5.97 14.42 1.44
CA ASN A 106 5.14 13.60 2.31
C ASN A 106 3.93 13.02 1.56
N PHE A 107 3.32 13.81 0.67
CA PHE A 107 2.25 13.33 -0.21
C PHE A 107 2.72 12.20 -1.11
N TYR A 108 3.88 12.33 -1.77
CA TYR A 108 4.40 11.26 -2.61
C TYR A 108 4.68 9.97 -1.82
N ARG A 109 5.29 10.07 -0.63
CA ARG A 109 5.57 8.91 0.23
C ARG A 109 4.30 8.19 0.66
N SER A 110 3.29 8.96 1.08
CA SER A 110 1.96 8.47 1.44
C SER A 110 1.33 7.65 0.30
N ARG A 111 1.30 8.21 -0.91
CA ARG A 111 0.72 7.53 -2.08
C ARG A 111 1.50 6.28 -2.48
N ILE A 112 2.83 6.33 -2.43
CA ILE A 112 3.69 5.17 -2.71
C ILE A 112 3.37 4.02 -1.75
N ARG A 113 3.19 4.31 -0.44
CA ARG A 113 2.80 3.29 0.55
C ARG A 113 1.48 2.61 0.18
N ILE A 114 0.44 3.39 -0.11
CA ILE A 114 -0.88 2.87 -0.50
C ILE A 114 -0.76 2.02 -1.77
N LEU A 115 -0.16 2.55 -2.82
CA LEU A 115 -0.06 1.86 -4.11
C LEU A 115 0.66 0.53 -3.99
N ARG A 116 1.75 0.50 -3.22
CA ARG A 116 2.54 -0.70 -2.95
C ARG A 116 1.71 -1.80 -2.28
N GLY A 117 0.92 -1.44 -1.26
CA GLY A 117 0.04 -2.40 -0.60
C GLY A 117 -1.12 -2.83 -1.48
N SER A 118 -1.74 -1.88 -2.17
CA SER A 118 -2.85 -2.14 -3.09
C SER A 118 -2.45 -3.09 -4.22
N MET A 119 -1.27 -2.96 -4.82
CA MET A 119 -0.80 -3.89 -5.84
C MET A 119 -0.87 -5.35 -5.40
N VAL A 120 -0.29 -5.64 -4.23
CA VAL A 120 -0.20 -7.01 -3.71
C VAL A 120 -1.58 -7.48 -3.26
N ASN A 121 -2.33 -6.63 -2.57
CA ASN A 121 -3.69 -6.93 -2.15
C ASN A 121 -4.58 -7.29 -3.34
N PHE A 122 -4.66 -6.43 -4.37
CA PHE A 122 -5.50 -6.71 -5.54
C PHE A 122 -5.00 -7.90 -6.35
N PHE A 123 -3.69 -8.15 -6.41
CA PHE A 123 -3.17 -9.36 -7.02
C PHE A 123 -3.63 -10.64 -6.28
N LEU A 124 -3.59 -10.64 -4.94
CA LEU A 124 -4.09 -11.75 -4.13
C LEU A 124 -5.61 -11.88 -4.19
N ILE A 125 -6.35 -10.77 -4.23
CA ILE A 125 -7.81 -10.76 -4.46
C ILE A 125 -8.14 -11.40 -5.81
N ALA A 126 -7.35 -11.16 -6.86
CA ALA A 126 -7.58 -11.80 -8.16
C ALA A 126 -7.49 -13.34 -8.05
N ILE A 127 -6.47 -13.85 -7.36
CA ILE A 127 -6.23 -15.29 -7.20
C ILE A 127 -7.29 -15.91 -6.29
N PHE A 128 -7.43 -15.42 -5.06
CA PHE A 128 -8.32 -16.02 -4.08
C PHE A 128 -9.80 -15.73 -4.36
N GLY A 129 -10.10 -14.60 -4.98
CA GLY A 129 -11.45 -14.30 -5.45
C GLY A 129 -11.89 -15.20 -6.59
N ALA A 130 -11.00 -15.50 -7.55
CA ALA A 130 -11.29 -16.47 -8.60
C ALA A 130 -11.48 -17.89 -8.03
N TRP A 131 -10.66 -18.27 -7.04
CA TRP A 131 -10.79 -19.57 -6.37
C TRP A 131 -12.08 -19.68 -5.56
N ALA A 132 -12.44 -18.65 -4.79
CA ALA A 132 -13.70 -18.64 -4.03
C ALA A 132 -14.94 -18.68 -4.94
N ALA A 133 -14.84 -18.15 -6.17
CA ALA A 133 -15.92 -18.13 -7.15
C ALA A 133 -15.89 -19.32 -8.14
N ASN A 134 -15.27 -20.44 -7.78
CA ASN A 134 -15.06 -21.59 -8.67
C ASN A 134 -16.37 -22.11 -9.31
N ASP A 135 -17.50 -22.00 -8.62
CA ASP A 135 -18.80 -22.45 -9.12
C ASP A 135 -19.37 -21.57 -10.25
N SER A 136 -18.84 -20.35 -10.42
CA SER A 136 -19.28 -19.40 -11.45
C SER A 136 -18.10 -18.80 -12.21
N ILE A 137 -17.77 -19.42 -13.34
CA ILE A 137 -16.68 -19.00 -14.23
C ILE A 137 -16.82 -17.52 -14.62
N GLY A 138 -18.04 -17.04 -14.88
CA GLY A 138 -18.28 -15.64 -15.24
C GLY A 138 -17.87 -14.66 -14.13
N VAL A 139 -18.25 -14.95 -12.89
CA VAL A 139 -17.91 -14.13 -11.73
C VAL A 139 -16.42 -14.20 -11.42
N ALA A 140 -15.83 -15.40 -11.43
CA ALA A 140 -14.40 -15.60 -11.23
C ALA A 140 -13.55 -14.82 -12.24
N THR A 141 -13.94 -14.87 -13.52
CA THR A 141 -13.24 -14.16 -14.60
C THR A 141 -13.34 -12.65 -14.42
N PHE A 142 -14.53 -12.13 -14.07
CA PHE A 142 -14.73 -10.71 -13.83
C PHE A 142 -13.91 -10.19 -12.64
N ILE A 143 -13.89 -10.91 -11.52
CA ILE A 143 -13.09 -10.57 -10.34
C ILE A 143 -11.60 -10.56 -10.70
N CYS A 144 -11.13 -11.58 -11.40
CA CYS A 144 -9.73 -11.69 -11.79
C CYS A 144 -9.30 -10.53 -12.71
N ILE A 145 -10.06 -10.25 -13.78
CA ILE A 145 -9.74 -9.17 -14.72
C ILE A 145 -9.75 -7.80 -14.02
N SER A 146 -10.80 -7.50 -13.26
CA SER A 146 -10.92 -6.20 -12.58
C SER A 146 -9.79 -5.99 -11.56
N ALA A 147 -9.48 -7.01 -10.75
CA ALA A 147 -8.42 -6.94 -9.75
C ALA A 147 -7.02 -6.84 -10.38
N LEU A 148 -6.76 -7.54 -11.48
CA LEU A 148 -5.50 -7.42 -12.23
C LEU A 148 -5.33 -6.05 -12.88
N LEU A 149 -6.41 -5.46 -13.43
CA LEU A 149 -6.38 -4.10 -13.97
C LEU A 149 -6.05 -3.07 -12.88
N ILE A 150 -6.67 -3.19 -11.71
CA ILE A 150 -6.37 -2.31 -10.57
C ILE A 150 -4.93 -2.50 -10.08
N SER A 151 -4.46 -3.75 -9.98
CA SER A 151 -3.07 -4.03 -9.60
C SER A 151 -2.06 -3.44 -10.60
N SER A 152 -2.32 -3.57 -11.90
CA SER A 152 -1.48 -3.01 -12.96
C SER A 152 -1.43 -1.48 -12.93
N THR A 153 -2.58 -0.81 -12.80
CA THR A 153 -2.63 0.65 -12.66
C THR A 153 -1.90 1.13 -11.40
N CYS A 154 -2.01 0.41 -10.28
CA CYS A 154 -1.26 0.71 -9.07
C CYS A 154 0.26 0.60 -9.30
N PHE A 155 0.71 -0.43 -10.03
CA PHE A 155 2.12 -0.63 -10.37
C PHE A 155 2.70 0.51 -11.21
N LEU A 156 1.97 0.94 -12.24
CA LEU A 156 2.36 2.09 -13.05
C LEU A 156 2.46 3.36 -12.19
N GLY A 157 1.47 3.60 -11.33
CA GLY A 157 1.47 4.74 -10.41
C GLY A 157 2.65 4.71 -9.44
N PHE A 158 2.99 3.56 -8.88
CA PHE A 158 4.15 3.42 -7.98
C PHE A 158 5.47 3.72 -8.68
N LYS A 159 5.66 3.22 -9.90
CA LYS A 159 6.87 3.47 -10.68
C LYS A 159 7.04 4.96 -10.97
N ASP A 160 5.98 5.61 -11.43
CA ASP A 160 5.99 7.04 -11.76
C ASP A 160 6.23 7.91 -10.51
N LEU A 161 5.50 7.65 -9.42
CA LEU A 161 5.63 8.42 -8.19
C LEU A 161 6.97 8.21 -7.49
N SER A 162 7.52 7.00 -7.50
CA SER A 162 8.84 6.73 -6.92
C SER A 162 9.92 7.50 -7.65
N GLN A 163 9.88 7.53 -8.98
CA GLN A 163 10.84 8.32 -9.78
C GLN A 163 10.69 9.81 -9.54
N LYS A 164 9.44 10.32 -9.50
CA LYS A 164 9.16 11.72 -9.19
C LYS A 164 9.64 12.11 -7.80
N LEU A 165 9.45 11.25 -6.80
CA LEU A 165 9.92 11.47 -5.43
C LEU A 165 11.45 11.65 -5.40
N TYR A 166 12.21 10.69 -5.95
CA TYR A 166 13.67 10.75 -5.92
C TYR A 166 14.21 11.95 -6.71
N LYS A 167 13.67 12.21 -7.91
CA LYS A 167 14.06 13.35 -8.73
C LYS A 167 13.74 14.69 -8.06
N LYS A 168 12.57 14.83 -7.44
CA LYS A 168 12.21 16.07 -6.74
C LYS A 168 13.08 16.28 -5.50
N THR A 169 13.43 15.20 -4.80
CA THR A 169 14.35 15.25 -3.65
C THR A 169 15.73 15.73 -4.10
N SER A 170 16.29 15.22 -5.21
CA SER A 170 17.60 15.65 -5.72
C SER A 170 17.64 17.10 -6.21
N ILE A 171 16.53 17.60 -6.80
CA ILE A 171 16.41 19.02 -7.17
C ILE A 171 16.43 19.91 -5.93
N LEU A 172 15.62 19.58 -4.91
CA LEU A 172 15.54 20.38 -3.68
C LEU A 172 16.85 20.36 -2.89
N GLU A 173 17.53 19.22 -2.83
CA GLU A 173 18.86 19.13 -2.21
C GLU A 173 19.85 20.08 -2.88
N ARG A 174 19.88 20.12 -4.22
CA ARG A 174 20.76 21.02 -4.98
C ARG A 174 20.46 22.48 -4.69
N GLU A 175 19.18 22.88 -4.75
CA GLU A 175 18.74 24.25 -4.45
C GLU A 175 19.15 24.69 -3.03
N LEU A 176 19.00 23.81 -2.04
CA LEU A 176 19.34 24.09 -0.65
C LEU A 176 20.86 24.05 -0.36
N SER A 177 21.64 23.32 -1.16
CA SER A 177 23.10 23.30 -1.06
C SER A 177 23.77 24.50 -1.71
N SER A 178 23.07 25.17 -2.65
CA SER A 178 23.53 26.40 -3.32
C SER A 178 23.18 27.69 -2.58
N SER A 179 22.42 27.61 -1.48
CA SER A 179 21.99 28.73 -0.64
C SER A 179 22.68 28.70 0.72
#